data_AF-A0A3D0WEF1-F1
#
_entry.id   AF-A0A3D0WEF1-F1
#
_cell.length_a   1.000
_cell.length_b   1.000
_cell.length_c   1.000
_cell.angle_alpha   90.00
_cell.angle_beta   90.00
_cell.angle_gamma   90.00
#
_symmetry.space_group_name_H-M   'P 1'
#
loop_
_entity.id
_entity.type
_entity.pdbx_description
1 polymer ?
#
loop_
_entity_poly.entity_id
_entity_poly.type
_entity_poly.pdbx_seq_one_letter_code
_entity_poly.pdbx_strand_id
1 'polypeptide(L)'
;MSTLAASLSPPVAAPRARPRAIAVWLYAVAALILLMVAVGGITRLTESGLSITEWKPVSGAIPPLNAADWQAEFTKYQATPEYREINAGMSLSDFKFIYFWEWAHRLLGRLIGLAFAFPLLWFAVRGQIPAGYGPRLVALLALGGAQGAVGWWMVASGLVDRTDVSHYRLAAHLCLALFILGGLVWTARDLSALARDPAAKPSRLKPLPLLALGVLAVQIMFGAFTAGLNAGLVTHEWPLMNGRVVPQAAWSDALDDPFAIHFIHRWWAFAAFAAMMLLARAAKRAGDRRASIAIHVAVGIQILLGIATVMSGVRFEPALTHQIVGALLVAAAAAGAHAAGRRA
;
A
#
# COMPACT_ATOMS: atom_id res chain seq x y z
N MET A 1 -40.46 34.02 53.85
CA MET A 1 -39.19 33.33 53.54
C MET A 1 -39.40 32.53 52.26
N SER A 2 -38.90 33.04 51.13
CA SER A 2 -39.04 32.42 49.81
C SER A 2 -37.76 31.63 49.51
N THR A 3 -37.85 30.30 49.46
CA THR A 3 -36.75 29.43 49.06
C THR A 3 -36.70 29.36 47.53
N LEU A 4 -35.71 30.04 46.95
CA LEU A 4 -35.34 29.90 45.55
C LEU A 4 -34.75 28.50 45.31
N ALA A 5 -35.51 27.64 44.65
CA ALA A 5 -34.99 26.39 44.11
C ALA A 5 -34.09 26.71 42.91
N ALA A 6 -32.77 26.61 43.09
CA ALA A 6 -31.81 26.71 42.01
C ALA A 6 -32.01 25.53 41.05
N SER A 7 -32.50 25.81 39.84
CA SER A 7 -32.56 24.85 38.74
C SER A 7 -31.13 24.49 38.31
N LEU A 8 -30.63 23.34 38.76
CA LEU A 8 -29.38 22.78 38.24
C LEU A 8 -29.62 22.33 36.80
N SER A 9 -29.01 23.04 35.85
CA SER A 9 -28.92 22.59 34.46
C SER A 9 -28.32 21.19 34.41
N PRO A 10 -28.87 20.25 33.62
CA PRO A 10 -28.30 18.91 33.52
C PRO A 10 -26.85 19.02 33.04
N PRO A 11 -25.92 18.22 33.60
CA PRO A 11 -24.53 18.24 33.16
C PRO A 11 -24.48 17.94 31.66
N VAL A 12 -23.79 18.81 30.91
CA VAL A 12 -23.51 18.58 29.49
C VAL A 12 -22.85 17.20 29.39
N ALA A 13 -23.54 16.26 28.75
CA ALA A 13 -23.08 14.88 28.65
C ALA A 13 -21.65 14.86 28.07
N ALA A 14 -20.70 14.31 28.84
CA ALA A 14 -19.32 14.21 28.40
C ALA A 14 -19.25 13.52 27.01
N PRO A 15 -18.40 13.99 26.09
CA PRO A 15 -18.31 13.40 24.76
C PRO A 15 -18.05 11.89 24.85
N ARG A 16 -19.00 11.09 24.38
CA ARG A 16 -18.85 9.63 24.38
C ARG A 16 -17.92 9.21 23.25
N ALA A 17 -16.83 8.53 23.60
CA ALA A 17 -15.92 7.94 22.63
C ALA A 17 -16.67 7.03 21.64
N ARG A 18 -16.25 7.03 20.36
CA ARG A 18 -16.90 6.28 19.28
C ARG A 18 -15.97 5.25 18.61
N PRO A 19 -15.44 4.26 19.34
CA PRO A 19 -14.46 3.31 18.80
C PRO A 19 -14.97 2.55 17.58
N ARG A 20 -16.26 2.17 17.54
CA ARG A 20 -16.85 1.49 16.36
C ARG A 20 -16.84 2.36 15.11
N ALA A 21 -17.22 3.63 15.24
CA ALA A 21 -17.28 4.56 14.10
C ALA A 21 -15.87 4.80 13.54
N ILE A 22 -14.89 4.99 14.43
CA ILE A 22 -13.49 5.17 14.04
C ILE A 22 -12.96 3.89 13.38
N ALA A 23 -13.26 2.70 13.92
CA ALA A 23 -12.86 1.44 13.29
C ALA A 23 -13.39 1.27 11.86
N VAL A 24 -14.69 1.56 11.64
CA VAL A 24 -15.31 1.49 10.30
C VAL A 24 -14.66 2.48 9.35
N TRP A 25 -14.40 3.71 9.81
CA TRP A 25 -13.70 4.73 9.03
C TRP A 25 -12.28 4.27 8.63
N LEU A 26 -11.51 3.71 9.57
CA LEU A 26 -10.17 3.19 9.28
C LEU A 26 -10.20 2.02 8.28
N TYR A 27 -11.21 1.13 8.34
CA TYR A 27 -11.39 0.09 7.32
C TYR A 27 -11.77 0.68 5.95
N ALA A 28 -12.58 1.74 5.90
CA ALA A 28 -12.88 2.44 4.65
C ALA A 28 -11.61 3.05 4.04
N VAL A 29 -10.75 3.69 4.85
CA VAL A 29 -9.45 4.18 4.36
C VAL A 29 -8.54 3.03 3.92
N ALA A 30 -8.51 1.92 4.65
CA ALA A 30 -7.75 0.73 4.23
C ALA A 30 -8.23 0.20 2.86
N ALA A 31 -9.54 0.21 2.61
CA ALA A 31 -10.10 -0.14 1.30
C ALA A 31 -9.68 0.84 0.20
N LEU A 32 -9.61 2.15 0.50
CA LEU A 32 -9.07 3.13 -0.44
C LEU A 32 -7.58 2.90 -0.73
N ILE A 33 -6.78 2.47 0.26
CA ILE A 33 -5.37 2.09 0.01
C ILE A 33 -5.28 0.85 -0.88
N LEU A 34 -6.16 -0.14 -0.72
CA LEU A 34 -6.22 -1.28 -1.64
C LEU A 34 -6.52 -0.83 -3.08
N LEU A 35 -7.46 0.10 -3.26
CA LEU A 35 -7.74 0.73 -4.56
C LEU A 35 -6.52 1.50 -5.08
N MET A 36 -5.82 2.24 -4.21
CA MET A 36 -4.59 2.97 -4.55
C MET A 36 -3.50 2.02 -5.06
N VAL A 37 -3.33 0.86 -4.42
CA VAL A 37 -2.37 -0.16 -4.87
C VAL A 37 -2.76 -0.73 -6.24
N ALA A 38 -4.05 -0.90 -6.53
CA ALA A 38 -4.50 -1.30 -7.86
C ALA A 38 -4.18 -0.22 -8.91
N VAL A 39 -4.59 1.04 -8.68
CA VAL A 39 -4.35 2.15 -9.61
C VAL A 39 -2.86 2.44 -9.79
N GLY A 40 -2.06 2.35 -8.73
CA GLY A 40 -0.61 2.46 -8.81
C GLY A 40 0.03 1.29 -9.57
N GLY A 41 -0.51 0.09 -9.44
CA GLY A 41 -0.12 -1.07 -10.25
C GLY A 41 -0.39 -0.88 -11.73
N ILE A 42 -1.56 -0.33 -12.08
CA ILE A 42 -1.88 0.04 -13.46
C ILE A 42 -0.87 1.07 -13.96
N THR A 43 -0.68 2.17 -13.21
CA THR A 43 0.26 3.26 -13.56
C THR A 43 1.67 2.74 -13.83
N ARG A 44 2.15 1.75 -13.06
CA ARG A 44 3.46 1.11 -13.31
C ARG A 44 3.43 0.15 -14.50
N LEU A 45 2.40 -0.69 -14.63
CA LEU A 45 2.32 -1.67 -15.73
C LEU A 45 2.09 -1.00 -17.09
N THR A 46 1.59 0.24 -17.12
CA THR A 46 1.43 1.07 -18.32
C THR A 46 2.54 2.11 -18.48
N GLU A 47 3.65 2.00 -17.71
CA GLU A 47 4.79 2.93 -17.74
C GLU A 47 4.37 4.40 -17.74
N SER A 48 3.41 4.73 -16.87
CA SER A 48 2.79 6.05 -16.80
C SER A 48 3.37 6.92 -15.69
N GLY A 49 4.34 6.42 -14.92
CA GLY A 49 4.80 7.03 -13.67
C GLY A 49 5.55 8.37 -13.81
N LEU A 50 5.91 8.78 -15.03
CA LEU A 50 6.70 9.99 -15.32
C LEU A 50 6.02 10.95 -16.33
N SER A 51 4.76 10.70 -16.67
CA SER A 51 3.97 11.51 -17.62
C SER A 51 3.63 12.93 -17.11
N ILE A 52 3.57 13.14 -15.79
CA ILE A 52 3.29 14.43 -15.14
C ILE A 52 4.56 14.96 -14.50
N THR A 53 5.21 15.89 -15.19
CA THR A 53 6.54 16.40 -14.81
C THR A 53 6.53 17.43 -13.68
N GLU A 54 5.36 17.99 -13.37
CA GLU A 54 5.20 19.03 -12.36
C GLU A 54 4.49 18.53 -11.10
N TRP A 55 4.93 19.02 -9.94
CA TRP A 55 4.26 18.78 -8.67
C TRP A 55 3.32 19.94 -8.33
N LYS A 56 2.03 19.77 -8.63
CA LYS A 56 0.95 20.71 -8.29
C LYS A 56 0.03 20.10 -7.23
N PRO A 57 0.26 20.33 -5.92
CA PRO A 57 -0.51 19.69 -4.85
C PRO A 57 -2.01 19.98 -4.91
N VAL A 58 -2.38 21.22 -5.24
CA VAL A 58 -3.77 21.69 -5.24
C VAL A 58 -4.33 21.73 -6.67
N SER A 59 -3.78 22.55 -7.55
CA SER A 59 -4.29 22.74 -8.92
C SER A 59 -4.21 21.49 -9.79
N GLY A 60 -3.27 20.58 -9.52
CA GLY A 60 -3.15 19.31 -10.22
C GLY A 60 -4.26 18.29 -9.92
N ALA A 61 -5.28 18.65 -9.13
CA ALA A 61 -6.50 17.86 -9.00
C ALA A 61 -7.36 17.94 -10.27
N ILE A 62 -7.26 19.02 -11.03
CA ILE A 62 -7.99 19.24 -12.29
C ILE A 62 -7.04 18.87 -13.44
N PRO A 63 -7.40 17.93 -14.34
CA PRO A 63 -6.58 17.61 -15.50
C PRO A 63 -6.69 18.70 -16.58
N PRO A 64 -5.83 18.70 -17.62
CA PRO A 64 -5.95 19.62 -18.74
C PRO A 64 -7.35 19.56 -19.38
N LEU A 65 -7.99 20.72 -19.59
CA LEU A 65 -9.40 20.79 -20.00
C LEU A 65 -9.59 21.15 -21.48
N ASN A 66 -8.59 21.76 -22.10
CA ASN A 66 -8.65 22.20 -23.49
C ASN A 66 -7.39 21.77 -24.28
N ALA A 67 -7.42 21.96 -25.61
CA ALA A 67 -6.34 21.52 -26.49
C ALA A 67 -4.99 22.21 -26.20
N ALA A 68 -5.00 23.50 -25.82
CA ALA A 68 -3.79 24.23 -25.49
C ALA A 68 -3.14 23.71 -24.20
N ASP A 69 -3.93 23.43 -23.17
CA ASP A 69 -3.43 22.83 -21.92
C ASP A 69 -2.80 21.46 -22.17
N TRP A 70 -3.48 20.61 -22.96
CA TRP A 70 -2.96 19.30 -23.32
C TRP A 70 -1.64 19.38 -24.10
N GLN A 71 -1.55 20.31 -25.04
CA GLN A 71 -0.32 20.51 -25.80
C GLN A 71 0.81 21.03 -24.90
N ALA A 72 0.52 21.90 -23.93
CA ALA A 72 1.52 22.42 -23.00
C ALA A 72 2.10 21.31 -22.12
N GLU A 73 1.27 20.43 -21.56
CA GLU A 73 1.74 19.28 -20.77
C GLU A 73 2.49 18.27 -21.65
N PHE A 74 2.04 18.03 -22.88
CA PHE A 74 2.75 17.13 -23.80
C PHE A 74 4.12 17.69 -24.19
N THR A 75 4.23 18.99 -24.47
CA THR A 75 5.53 19.64 -24.74
C THR A 75 6.52 19.47 -23.57
N LYS A 76 6.03 19.54 -22.32
CA LYS A 76 6.88 19.26 -21.14
C LYS A 76 7.32 17.80 -21.11
N TYR A 77 6.41 16.88 -21.42
CA TYR A 77 6.73 15.45 -21.49
C TYR A 77 7.76 15.15 -22.60
N GLN A 78 7.65 15.80 -23.77
CA GLN A 78 8.61 15.65 -24.87
C GLN A 78 10.04 16.06 -24.51
N ALA A 79 10.21 16.86 -23.45
CA ALA A 79 11.51 17.26 -22.95
C ALA A 79 12.16 16.23 -22.01
N THR A 80 11.43 15.21 -21.55
CA THR A 80 11.95 14.21 -20.61
C THR A 80 12.84 13.17 -21.31
N PRO A 81 13.74 12.49 -20.57
CA PRO A 81 14.49 11.35 -21.10
C PRO A 81 13.57 10.21 -21.56
N GLU A 82 12.50 9.90 -20.81
CA GLU A 82 11.54 8.84 -21.14
C GLU A 82 10.92 9.05 -22.54
N TYR A 83 10.51 10.28 -22.88
CA TYR A 83 10.01 10.55 -24.23
C TYR A 83 11.10 10.40 -25.30
N ARG A 84 12.30 10.92 -25.05
CA ARG A 84 13.37 10.94 -26.05
C ARG A 84 13.94 9.56 -26.35
N GLU A 85 14.01 8.69 -25.36
CA GLU A 85 14.69 7.41 -25.44
C GLU A 85 13.73 6.23 -25.63
N ILE A 86 12.53 6.30 -25.05
CA ILE A 86 11.56 5.18 -25.05
C ILE A 86 10.34 5.51 -25.91
N ASN A 87 9.76 6.70 -25.74
CA ASN A 87 8.46 7.06 -26.33
C ASN A 87 8.56 8.02 -27.53
N ALA A 88 9.69 8.01 -28.25
CA ALA A 88 9.95 8.95 -29.33
C ALA A 88 8.92 8.79 -30.46
N GLY A 89 8.22 9.87 -30.81
CA GLY A 89 7.17 9.85 -31.82
C GLY A 89 5.78 9.47 -31.30
N MET A 90 5.61 9.33 -29.98
CA MET A 90 4.31 9.10 -29.33
C MET A 90 3.29 10.16 -29.74
N SER A 91 2.04 9.75 -29.99
CA SER A 91 0.94 10.65 -30.32
C SER A 91 0.40 11.37 -29.07
N LEU A 92 -0.29 12.50 -29.26
CA LEU A 92 -0.98 13.17 -28.15
C LEU A 92 -2.06 12.27 -27.51
N SER A 93 -2.69 11.37 -28.28
CA SER A 93 -3.66 10.40 -27.75
C SER A 93 -3.02 9.39 -26.81
N ASP A 94 -1.85 8.88 -27.16
CA ASP A 94 -1.12 7.92 -26.32
C ASP A 94 -0.59 8.61 -25.06
N PHE A 95 -0.12 9.85 -25.18
CA PHE A 95 0.26 10.68 -24.03
C PHE A 95 -0.92 10.87 -23.05
N LYS A 96 -2.11 11.18 -23.56
CA LYS A 96 -3.32 11.32 -22.73
C LYS A 96 -3.64 10.04 -21.94
N PHE A 97 -3.38 8.87 -22.51
CA PHE A 97 -3.60 7.59 -21.84
C PHE A 97 -2.67 7.42 -20.63
N ILE A 98 -1.36 7.63 -20.80
CA ILE A 98 -0.41 7.53 -19.67
C ILE A 98 -0.64 8.65 -18.64
N TYR A 99 -0.92 9.87 -19.10
CA TYR A 99 -1.25 11.00 -18.23
C TYR A 99 -2.46 10.71 -17.35
N PHE A 100 -3.51 10.10 -17.92
CA PHE A 100 -4.73 9.78 -17.17
C PHE A 100 -4.46 8.87 -15.98
N TRP A 101 -3.70 7.79 -16.16
CA TRP A 101 -3.42 6.85 -15.07
C TRP A 101 -2.58 7.47 -13.97
N GLU A 102 -1.57 8.26 -14.33
CA GLU A 102 -0.77 8.96 -13.35
C GLU A 102 -1.59 10.03 -12.60
N TRP A 103 -2.40 10.81 -13.32
CA TRP A 103 -3.32 11.78 -12.73
C TRP A 103 -4.31 11.11 -11.77
N ALA A 104 -4.92 9.99 -12.18
CA ALA A 104 -5.88 9.24 -11.38
C ALA A 104 -5.23 8.71 -10.09
N HIS A 105 -4.01 8.17 -10.19
CA HIS A 105 -3.23 7.72 -9.04
C HIS A 105 -2.96 8.87 -8.07
N ARG A 106 -2.47 10.02 -8.57
CA ARG A 106 -2.20 11.21 -7.76
C ARG A 106 -3.47 11.81 -7.15
N LEU A 107 -4.58 11.85 -7.89
CA LEU A 107 -5.87 12.34 -7.39
C LEU A 107 -6.39 11.46 -6.26
N LEU A 108 -6.35 10.13 -6.44
CA LEU A 108 -6.75 9.19 -5.41
C LEU A 108 -5.91 9.33 -4.14
N GLY A 109 -4.59 9.55 -4.26
CA GLY A 109 -3.72 9.87 -3.13
C GLY A 109 -4.19 11.10 -2.34
N ARG A 110 -4.58 12.18 -3.03
CA ARG A 110 -5.15 13.39 -2.40
C ARG A 110 -6.47 13.08 -1.69
N LEU A 111 -7.37 12.36 -2.36
CA LEU A 111 -8.67 11.97 -1.79
C LEU A 111 -8.50 11.12 -0.53
N ILE A 112 -7.52 10.21 -0.50
CA ILE A 112 -7.18 9.43 0.71
C ILE A 112 -6.71 10.34 1.83
N GLY A 113 -5.84 11.31 1.53
CA GLY A 113 -5.38 12.31 2.49
C GLY A 113 -6.56 13.05 3.13
N LEU A 114 -7.52 13.52 2.33
CA LEU A 114 -8.73 14.20 2.82
C LEU A 114 -9.65 13.24 3.58
N ALA A 115 -9.87 12.04 3.06
CA ALA A 115 -10.69 11.00 3.68
C ALA A 115 -10.12 10.52 5.03
N PHE A 116 -8.83 10.72 5.29
CA PHE A 116 -8.24 10.50 6.60
C PHE A 116 -8.27 11.76 7.48
N ALA A 117 -7.77 12.90 6.97
CA ALA A 117 -7.60 14.11 7.77
C ALA A 117 -8.92 14.70 8.28
N PHE A 118 -9.97 14.77 7.43
CA PHE A 118 -11.24 15.37 7.83
C PHE A 118 -11.97 14.59 8.93
N PRO A 119 -12.18 13.26 8.81
CA PRO A 119 -12.80 12.53 9.91
C PRO A 119 -11.94 12.51 11.17
N LEU A 120 -10.61 12.48 11.07
CA LEU A 120 -9.74 12.59 12.23
C LEU A 120 -9.97 13.92 12.97
N LEU A 121 -9.95 15.04 12.26
CA LEU A 121 -10.21 16.36 12.83
C LEU A 121 -11.59 16.42 13.48
N TRP A 122 -12.61 15.90 12.79
CA TRP A 122 -13.97 15.83 13.32
C TRP A 122 -14.04 15.02 14.63
N PHE A 123 -13.48 13.81 14.66
CA PHE A 123 -13.47 12.98 15.86
C PHE A 123 -12.68 13.63 17.01
N ALA A 124 -11.58 14.33 16.69
CA ALA A 124 -10.77 15.04 17.68
C ALA A 124 -11.51 16.22 18.29
N VAL A 125 -12.07 17.12 17.48
CA VAL A 125 -12.83 18.30 17.92
C VAL A 125 -14.06 17.89 18.73
N ARG A 126 -14.70 16.77 18.36
CA ARG A 126 -15.87 16.25 19.08
C ARG A 126 -15.50 15.41 20.31
N GLY A 127 -14.22 15.26 20.67
CA GLY A 127 -13.79 14.44 21.82
C GLY A 127 -14.18 12.97 21.71
N GLN A 128 -14.31 12.44 20.49
CA GLN A 128 -14.82 11.08 20.23
C GLN A 128 -13.71 10.02 20.13
N ILE A 129 -12.44 10.43 20.16
CA ILE A 129 -11.28 9.54 20.09
C ILE A 129 -11.08 8.87 21.46
N PRO A 130 -11.09 7.53 21.56
CA PRO A 130 -10.79 6.84 22.81
C PRO A 130 -9.38 7.15 23.34
N ALA A 131 -9.24 7.18 24.66
CA ALA A 131 -7.96 7.47 25.32
C ALA A 131 -6.83 6.54 24.80
N GLY A 132 -5.66 7.13 24.55
CA GLY A 132 -4.48 6.42 24.04
C GLY A 132 -4.44 6.22 22.51
N TYR A 133 -5.53 6.46 21.77
CA TYR A 133 -5.54 6.30 20.30
C TYR A 133 -5.20 7.58 19.53
N GLY A 134 -5.29 8.76 20.15
CA GLY A 134 -4.94 10.04 19.52
C GLY A 134 -3.55 10.05 18.87
N PRO A 135 -2.46 9.76 19.62
CA PRO A 135 -1.11 9.72 19.06
C PRO A 135 -0.95 8.71 17.92
N ARG A 136 -1.63 7.56 18.01
CA ARG A 136 -1.59 6.53 16.96
C ARG A 136 -2.27 7.00 15.67
N LEU A 137 -3.42 7.67 15.76
CA LEU A 137 -4.12 8.22 14.60
C LEU A 137 -3.32 9.36 13.94
N VAL A 138 -2.68 10.21 14.75
CA VAL A 138 -1.78 11.26 14.25
C VAL A 138 -0.55 10.65 13.58
N ALA A 139 0.04 9.59 14.14
CA ALA A 139 1.14 8.88 13.51
C ALA A 139 0.74 8.28 12.15
N LEU A 140 -0.46 7.73 12.02
CA LEU A 140 -0.99 7.25 10.73
C LEU A 140 -1.19 8.38 9.73
N LEU A 141 -1.67 9.56 10.16
CA LEU A 141 -1.74 10.76 9.30
C LEU A 141 -0.34 11.18 8.83
N ALA A 142 0.63 11.24 9.76
CA ALA A 142 2.01 11.60 9.45
C ALA A 142 2.64 10.62 8.46
N LEU A 143 2.42 9.31 8.62
CA LEU A 143 2.86 8.30 7.65
C LEU A 143 2.18 8.49 6.29
N GLY A 144 0.90 8.86 6.25
CA GLY A 144 0.22 9.24 5.00
C GLY A 144 0.83 10.47 4.33
N GLY A 145 1.23 11.48 5.10
CA GLY A 145 1.99 12.63 4.60
C GLY A 145 3.36 12.22 4.06
N ALA A 146 4.08 11.36 4.79
CA ALA A 146 5.34 10.79 4.35
C ALA A 146 5.20 9.97 3.06
N GLN A 147 4.09 9.23 2.90
CA GLN A 147 3.77 8.52 1.66
C GLN A 147 3.69 9.49 0.47
N GLY A 148 3.02 10.63 0.64
CA GLY A 148 2.99 11.69 -0.37
C GLY A 148 4.37 12.25 -0.69
N ALA A 149 5.21 12.48 0.33
CA ALA A 149 6.58 12.95 0.16
C ALA A 149 7.47 11.93 -0.59
N VAL A 150 7.36 10.64 -0.27
CA VAL A 150 8.05 9.56 -1.00
C VAL A 150 7.56 9.49 -2.45
N GLY A 151 6.26 9.66 -2.69
CA GLY A 151 5.69 9.70 -4.05
C GLY A 151 6.21 10.89 -4.87
N TRP A 152 6.32 12.07 -4.26
CA TRP A 152 6.99 13.21 -4.90
C TRP A 152 8.46 12.91 -5.21
N TRP A 153 9.19 12.35 -4.24
CA TRP A 153 10.59 11.98 -4.41
C TRP A 153 10.78 11.00 -5.57
N MET A 154 9.94 9.97 -5.72
CA MET A 154 9.96 9.04 -6.84
C MET A 154 9.96 9.73 -8.20
N VAL A 155 9.04 10.68 -8.40
CA VAL A 155 8.87 11.36 -9.70
C VAL A 155 9.98 12.38 -9.94
N ALA A 156 10.22 13.28 -8.98
CA ALA A 156 11.16 14.40 -9.16
C ALA A 156 12.55 13.93 -9.56
N SER A 157 12.94 12.76 -9.06
CA SER A 157 14.25 12.18 -9.27
C SER A 157 14.32 11.18 -10.44
N GLY A 158 13.20 10.92 -11.13
CA GLY A 158 13.11 10.18 -12.39
C GLY A 158 13.12 11.09 -13.63
N LEU A 159 13.00 12.40 -13.47
CA LEU A 159 12.87 13.35 -14.59
C LEU A 159 14.18 13.92 -15.14
N VAL A 160 15.32 13.64 -14.48
CA VAL A 160 16.61 14.26 -14.81
C VAL A 160 17.55 13.27 -15.51
N ASP A 161 17.90 12.17 -14.83
CA ASP A 161 18.97 11.25 -15.27
C ASP A 161 18.50 9.82 -15.57
N ARG A 162 17.17 9.59 -15.63
CA ARG A 162 16.59 8.24 -15.79
C ARG A 162 15.39 8.27 -16.73
N THR A 163 15.12 7.14 -17.34
CA THR A 163 13.92 6.91 -18.16
C THR A 163 12.77 6.31 -17.36
N ASP A 164 13.04 5.87 -16.12
CA ASP A 164 12.07 5.23 -15.23
C ASP A 164 12.27 5.62 -13.76
N VAL A 165 11.31 5.19 -12.93
CA VAL A 165 11.42 5.35 -11.48
C VAL A 165 12.32 4.25 -10.92
N SER A 166 13.41 4.64 -10.25
CA SER A 166 14.30 3.71 -9.55
C SER A 166 13.54 2.68 -8.70
N HIS A 167 13.89 1.41 -8.87
CA HIS A 167 13.32 0.28 -8.13
C HIS A 167 13.42 0.43 -6.61
N TYR A 168 14.47 1.08 -6.11
CA TYR A 168 14.60 1.43 -4.69
C TYR A 168 13.50 2.38 -4.22
N ARG A 169 13.17 3.40 -5.02
CA ARG A 169 12.14 4.40 -4.68
C ARG A 169 10.74 3.80 -4.79
N LEU A 170 10.50 3.00 -5.82
CA LEU A 170 9.28 2.21 -5.96
C LEU A 170 9.07 1.28 -4.76
N ALA A 171 10.11 0.55 -4.35
CA ALA A 171 10.04 -0.32 -3.17
C ALA A 171 9.78 0.45 -1.89
N ALA A 172 10.46 1.58 -1.66
CA ALA A 172 10.21 2.43 -0.50
C ALA A 172 8.75 2.89 -0.42
N HIS A 173 8.19 3.33 -1.55
CA HIS A 173 6.81 3.80 -1.63
C HIS A 173 5.78 2.69 -1.42
N LEU A 174 5.95 1.54 -2.09
CA LEU A 174 5.03 0.42 -1.94
C LEU A 174 5.09 -0.18 -0.52
N CYS A 175 6.30 -0.38 0.02
CA CYS A 175 6.47 -0.89 1.38
C CYS A 175 5.85 0.05 2.42
N LEU A 176 6.01 1.36 2.28
CA LEU A 176 5.38 2.34 3.17
C LEU A 176 3.84 2.33 3.04
N ALA A 177 3.29 2.25 1.82
CA ALA A 177 1.84 2.11 1.60
C ALA A 177 1.27 0.89 2.32
N LEU A 178 1.95 -0.26 2.17
CA LEU A 178 1.52 -1.53 2.75
C LEU A 178 1.73 -1.57 4.27
N PHE A 179 2.75 -0.88 4.78
CA PHE A 179 2.92 -0.67 6.21
C PHE A 179 1.78 0.16 6.81
N ILE A 180 1.37 1.24 6.14
CA ILE A 180 0.21 2.06 6.52
C ILE A 180 -1.06 1.20 6.50
N LEU A 181 -1.28 0.40 5.44
CA LEU A 181 -2.40 -0.54 5.36
C LEU A 181 -2.46 -1.49 6.56
N GLY A 182 -1.33 -2.11 6.91
CA GLY A 182 -1.21 -2.96 8.10
C GLY A 182 -1.54 -2.22 9.40
N GLY A 183 -1.03 -1.00 9.55
CA GLY A 183 -1.30 -0.13 10.69
C GLY A 183 -2.77 0.29 10.83
N LEU A 184 -3.44 0.59 9.72
CA LEU A 184 -4.88 0.87 9.68
C LEU A 184 -5.69 -0.34 10.12
N VAL A 185 -5.43 -1.52 9.54
CA VAL A 185 -6.13 -2.77 9.89
C VAL A 185 -5.91 -3.12 11.35
N TRP A 186 -4.68 -3.02 11.85
CA TRP A 186 -4.36 -3.28 13.25
C TRP A 186 -5.15 -2.35 14.19
N THR A 187 -5.11 -1.04 13.90
CA THR A 187 -5.78 -0.02 14.73
C THR A 187 -7.29 -0.16 14.68
N ALA A 188 -7.85 -0.45 13.51
CA ALA A 188 -9.27 -0.70 13.34
C ALA A 188 -9.74 -1.94 14.13
N ARG A 189 -8.94 -3.01 14.19
CA ARG A 189 -9.25 -4.19 15.00
C ARG A 189 -9.19 -3.93 16.50
N ASP A 190 -8.19 -3.17 16.95
CA ASP A 190 -8.08 -2.71 18.33
C ASP A 190 -9.34 -1.92 18.74
N LEU A 191 -9.75 -0.94 17.93
CA LEU A 191 -10.96 -0.16 18.18
C LEU A 191 -12.25 -0.97 18.03
N SER A 192 -12.29 -1.97 17.14
CA SER A 192 -13.41 -2.91 17.03
C SER A 192 -13.54 -3.78 18.28
N ALA A 193 -12.43 -4.18 18.90
CA ALA A 193 -12.43 -4.90 20.16
C ALA A 193 -12.93 -4.00 21.29
N LEU A 194 -12.39 -2.78 21.41
CA LEU A 194 -12.82 -1.79 22.40
C LEU A 194 -14.31 -1.42 22.29
N ALA A 195 -14.86 -1.42 21.08
CA ALA A 195 -16.28 -1.19 20.86
C ALA A 195 -17.19 -2.32 21.36
N ARG A 196 -16.68 -3.55 21.41
CA ARG A 196 -17.43 -4.72 21.91
C ARG A 196 -17.26 -4.91 23.41
N ASP A 197 -16.07 -4.59 23.92
CA ASP A 197 -15.72 -4.70 25.33
C ASP A 197 -14.91 -3.45 25.73
N PRO A 198 -15.47 -2.55 26.55
CA PRO A 198 -14.75 -1.37 27.06
C PRO A 198 -13.50 -1.69 27.88
N ALA A 199 -13.36 -2.91 28.41
CA ALA A 199 -12.16 -3.37 29.13
C ALA A 199 -11.08 -3.94 28.19
N ALA A 200 -11.37 -4.08 26.89
CA ALA A 200 -10.43 -4.65 25.93
C ALA A 200 -9.14 -3.83 25.85
N LYS A 201 -8.01 -4.50 26.05
CA LYS A 201 -6.68 -3.90 25.94
C LYS A 201 -6.19 -3.98 24.48
N PRO A 202 -5.42 -2.99 24.00
CA PRO A 202 -4.78 -3.06 22.68
C PRO A 202 -3.96 -4.34 22.51
N SER A 203 -3.95 -4.91 21.31
CA SER A 203 -3.11 -6.07 21.00
C SER A 203 -1.62 -5.72 21.07
N ARG A 204 -0.76 -6.70 21.35
CA ARG A 204 0.70 -6.56 21.35
C ARG A 204 1.33 -7.39 20.23
N LEU A 205 2.30 -6.82 19.54
CA LEU A 205 3.05 -7.56 18.53
C LEU A 205 4.03 -8.52 19.21
N LYS A 206 3.71 -9.82 19.19
CA LYS A 206 4.54 -10.89 19.78
C LYS A 206 5.69 -11.26 18.83
N PRO A 207 6.79 -11.89 19.31
CA PRO A 207 7.95 -12.22 18.49
C PRO A 207 7.64 -13.06 17.24
N LEU A 208 6.79 -14.09 17.35
CA LEU A 208 6.42 -14.94 16.21
C LEU A 208 5.70 -14.14 15.10
N PRO A 209 4.61 -13.39 15.38
CA PRO A 209 4.02 -12.50 14.39
C PRO A 209 4.97 -11.42 13.86
N LEU A 210 5.84 -10.85 14.70
CA LEU A 210 6.84 -9.88 14.26
C LEU A 210 7.78 -10.48 13.21
N LEU A 211 8.33 -11.66 13.49
CA LEU A 211 9.18 -12.40 12.55
C LEU A 211 8.43 -12.70 11.25
N ALA A 212 7.19 -13.17 11.35
CA ALA A 212 6.40 -13.50 10.17
C ALA A 212 6.09 -12.29 9.29
N LEU A 213 5.77 -11.14 9.90
CA LEU A 213 5.58 -9.88 9.17
C LEU A 213 6.90 -9.36 8.58
N GLY A 214 8.03 -9.53 9.27
CA GLY A 214 9.35 -9.18 8.75
C GLY A 214 9.73 -10.00 7.51
N VAL A 215 9.52 -11.31 7.54
CA VAL A 215 9.76 -12.19 6.37
C VAL A 215 8.86 -11.79 5.19
N LEU A 216 7.58 -11.47 5.45
CA LEU A 216 6.67 -10.97 4.42
C LEU A 216 7.12 -9.61 3.88
N ALA A 217 7.61 -8.70 4.73
CA ALA A 217 8.11 -7.41 4.29
C ALA A 217 9.31 -7.55 3.34
N VAL A 218 10.23 -8.49 3.61
CA VAL A 218 11.33 -8.82 2.69
C VAL A 218 10.79 -9.35 1.35
N GLN A 219 9.77 -10.24 1.37
CA GLN A 219 9.14 -10.73 0.14
C GLN A 219 8.54 -9.60 -0.70
N ILE A 220 7.83 -8.66 -0.06
CA ILE A 220 7.22 -7.50 -0.70
C ILE A 220 8.28 -6.58 -1.28
N MET A 221 9.37 -6.33 -0.55
CA MET A 221 10.50 -5.52 -1.03
C MET A 221 11.10 -6.12 -2.31
N PHE A 222 11.41 -7.43 -2.33
CA PHE A 222 11.91 -8.08 -3.53
C PHE A 222 10.86 -8.14 -4.66
N GLY A 223 9.57 -8.17 -4.34
CA GLY A 223 8.50 -8.05 -5.34
C GLY A 223 8.49 -6.66 -5.98
N ALA A 224 8.67 -5.61 -5.17
CA ALA A 224 8.78 -4.25 -5.65
C ALA A 224 10.06 -4.02 -6.47
N PHE A 225 11.19 -4.64 -6.09
CA PHE A 225 12.40 -4.64 -6.91
C PHE A 225 12.19 -5.37 -8.24
N THR A 226 11.51 -6.51 -8.21
CA THR A 226 11.18 -7.27 -9.43
C THR A 226 10.35 -6.43 -10.40
N ALA A 227 9.36 -5.71 -9.86
CA ALA A 227 8.56 -4.76 -10.63
C ALA A 227 9.37 -3.53 -11.06
N GLY A 228 10.28 -3.00 -10.24
CA GLY A 228 11.05 -1.79 -10.59
C GLY A 228 12.09 -2.03 -11.68
N LEU A 229 12.76 -3.19 -11.69
CA LEU A 229 13.77 -3.54 -12.69
C LEU A 229 13.21 -4.25 -13.93
N ASN A 230 11.90 -4.36 -14.06
CA ASN A 230 11.28 -5.21 -15.08
C ASN A 230 11.81 -6.67 -15.05
N ALA A 231 12.25 -7.15 -13.88
CA ALA A 231 12.94 -8.43 -13.73
C ALA A 231 12.03 -9.64 -13.99
N GLY A 232 10.71 -9.44 -13.98
CA GLY A 232 9.74 -10.46 -14.41
C GLY A 232 9.87 -10.87 -15.87
N LEU A 233 10.51 -10.04 -16.71
CA LEU A 233 10.69 -10.29 -18.15
C LEU A 233 11.97 -11.07 -18.50
N VAL A 234 12.85 -11.36 -17.53
CA VAL A 234 14.14 -12.05 -17.82
C VAL A 234 13.98 -13.53 -18.19
N THR A 235 12.82 -14.12 -17.89
CA THR A 235 12.46 -15.51 -18.24
C THR A 235 10.96 -15.73 -18.09
N HIS A 236 10.39 -16.59 -18.92
CA HIS A 236 8.99 -17.04 -18.80
C HIS A 236 8.90 -18.48 -18.26
N GLU A 237 10.02 -19.03 -17.77
CA GLU A 237 10.09 -20.39 -17.26
C GLU A 237 9.75 -20.47 -15.76
N TRP A 238 9.12 -21.58 -15.37
CA TRP A 238 8.93 -22.00 -14.00
C TRP A 238 9.02 -23.53 -13.89
N PRO A 239 9.74 -24.10 -12.92
CA PRO A 239 10.50 -23.46 -11.84
C PRO A 239 11.91 -23.01 -12.24
N LEU A 240 12.36 -23.35 -13.46
CA LEU A 240 13.68 -22.98 -14.00
C LEU A 240 13.71 -21.51 -14.45
N MET A 241 14.91 -21.00 -14.67
CA MET A 241 15.20 -19.70 -15.28
C MET A 241 16.23 -19.93 -16.38
N ASN A 242 15.78 -19.92 -17.63
CA ASN A 242 16.60 -20.15 -18.82
C ASN A 242 17.39 -21.47 -18.73
N GLY A 243 16.67 -22.56 -18.41
CA GLY A 243 17.21 -23.92 -18.29
C GLY A 243 17.99 -24.22 -17.01
N ARG A 244 18.09 -23.29 -16.05
CA ARG A 244 18.85 -23.47 -14.80
C ARG A 244 17.98 -23.17 -13.58
N VAL A 245 18.27 -23.82 -12.44
CA VAL A 245 17.61 -23.47 -11.17
C VAL A 245 18.15 -22.14 -10.64
N VAL A 246 19.48 -22.01 -10.58
CA VAL A 246 20.18 -20.77 -10.21
C VAL A 246 20.61 -20.07 -11.51
N PRO A 247 20.16 -18.83 -11.78
CA PRO A 247 20.49 -18.15 -13.01
C PRO A 247 21.96 -17.69 -13.02
N GLN A 248 22.46 -17.38 -14.21
CA GLN A 248 23.69 -16.61 -14.36
C GLN A 248 23.35 -15.14 -14.07
N ALA A 249 23.84 -14.63 -12.96
CA ALA A 249 23.57 -13.29 -12.46
C ALA A 249 24.86 -12.67 -11.89
N ALA A 250 24.94 -11.35 -11.87
CA ALA A 250 26.00 -10.63 -11.18
C ALA A 250 25.74 -10.63 -9.66
N TRP A 251 26.10 -11.72 -8.97
CA TRP A 251 25.82 -11.89 -7.53
C TRP A 251 26.53 -10.87 -6.62
N SER A 252 27.62 -10.25 -7.08
CA SER A 252 28.26 -9.12 -6.40
C SER A 252 27.33 -7.91 -6.28
N ASP A 253 26.44 -7.74 -7.26
CA ASP A 253 25.52 -6.62 -7.42
C ASP A 253 24.07 -7.13 -7.44
N ALA A 254 23.78 -8.14 -6.62
CA ALA A 254 22.51 -8.88 -6.62
C ALA A 254 21.26 -8.03 -6.37
N LEU A 255 21.39 -6.80 -5.86
CA LEU A 255 20.28 -5.86 -5.65
C LEU A 255 20.00 -4.94 -6.85
N ASP A 256 20.85 -5.00 -7.87
CA ASP A 256 20.71 -4.27 -9.13
C ASP A 256 20.69 -5.21 -10.36
N ASP A 257 21.03 -6.49 -10.18
CA ASP A 257 20.90 -7.51 -11.22
C ASP A 257 19.47 -8.10 -11.27
N PRO A 258 18.77 -8.03 -12.43
CA PRO A 258 17.39 -8.47 -12.54
C PRO A 258 17.23 -10.00 -12.44
N PHE A 259 18.24 -10.80 -12.83
CA PHE A 259 18.20 -12.25 -12.67
C PHE A 259 18.31 -12.64 -11.19
N ALA A 260 19.22 -12.01 -10.44
CA ALA A 260 19.37 -12.22 -9.01
C ALA A 260 18.09 -11.83 -8.24
N ILE A 261 17.53 -10.65 -8.51
CA ILE A 261 16.30 -10.19 -7.85
C ILE A 261 15.13 -11.13 -8.12
N HIS A 262 14.91 -11.52 -9.38
CA HIS A 262 13.82 -12.43 -9.72
C HIS A 262 14.03 -13.79 -9.04
N PHE A 263 15.24 -14.33 -9.03
CA PHE A 263 15.56 -15.58 -8.31
C PHE A 263 15.29 -15.47 -6.80
N ILE A 264 15.76 -14.40 -6.14
CA ILE A 264 15.54 -14.19 -4.70
C ILE A 264 14.05 -14.04 -4.40
N HIS A 265 13.31 -13.22 -5.15
CA HIS A 265 11.87 -13.06 -4.99
C HIS A 265 11.11 -14.39 -5.13
N ARG A 266 11.50 -15.20 -6.13
CA ARG A 266 10.94 -16.52 -6.42
C ARG A 266 11.10 -17.49 -5.26
N TRP A 267 12.31 -17.61 -4.70
CA TRP A 267 12.60 -18.63 -3.69
C TRP A 267 12.33 -18.16 -2.26
N TRP A 268 12.49 -16.87 -1.96
CA TRP A 268 12.09 -16.30 -0.67
C TRP A 268 10.56 -16.41 -0.43
N ALA A 269 9.77 -16.54 -1.50
CA ALA A 269 8.32 -16.77 -1.41
C ALA A 269 7.97 -18.01 -0.57
N PHE A 270 8.80 -19.06 -0.59
CA PHE A 270 8.58 -20.27 0.22
C PHE A 270 8.89 -20.04 1.71
N ALA A 271 9.88 -19.21 2.03
CA ALA A 271 10.12 -18.77 3.41
C ALA A 271 8.94 -17.92 3.92
N ALA A 272 8.44 -17.01 3.08
CA ALA A 272 7.24 -16.22 3.37
C ALA A 272 6.00 -17.10 3.54
N PHE A 273 5.81 -18.12 2.70
CA PHE A 273 4.73 -19.09 2.83
C PHE A 273 4.78 -19.80 4.19
N ALA A 274 5.93 -20.36 4.57
CA ALA A 274 6.10 -21.03 5.86
C ALA A 274 5.79 -20.10 7.04
N ALA A 275 6.30 -18.86 6.99
CA ALA A 275 6.02 -17.84 8.00
C ALA A 275 4.51 -17.50 8.09
N MET A 276 3.82 -17.39 6.96
CA MET A 276 2.38 -17.15 6.90
C MET A 276 1.57 -18.33 7.45
N MET A 277 2.00 -19.58 7.22
CA MET A 277 1.36 -20.76 7.83
C MET A 277 1.47 -20.74 9.35
N LEU A 278 2.65 -20.40 9.88
CA LEU A 278 2.86 -20.26 11.33
C LEU A 278 1.98 -19.15 11.92
N LEU A 279 1.90 -18.00 11.25
CA LEU A 279 1.04 -16.90 11.67
C LEU A 279 -0.45 -17.27 11.62
N ALA A 280 -0.89 -17.93 10.54
CA ALA A 280 -2.27 -18.38 10.40
C ALA A 280 -2.65 -19.40 11.48
N ARG A 281 -1.72 -20.29 11.87
CA ARG A 281 -1.92 -21.23 12.98
C ARG A 281 -2.01 -20.49 14.32
N ALA A 282 -1.16 -19.49 14.55
CA ALA A 282 -1.20 -18.66 15.76
C ALA A 282 -2.53 -17.89 15.86
N ALA A 283 -3.02 -17.30 14.76
CA ALA A 283 -4.30 -16.61 14.72
C ALA A 283 -5.48 -17.55 15.03
N LYS A 284 -5.48 -18.77 14.46
CA LYS A 284 -6.49 -19.80 14.75
C LYS A 284 -6.47 -20.20 16.23
N ARG A 285 -5.29 -20.45 16.80
CA ARG A 285 -5.13 -20.80 18.22
C ARG A 285 -5.61 -19.69 19.15
N ALA A 286 -5.48 -18.44 18.74
CA ALA A 286 -6.02 -17.29 19.47
C ALA A 286 -7.54 -17.09 19.28
N GLY A 287 -8.23 -17.98 18.55
CA GLY A 287 -9.67 -17.95 18.32
C GLY A 287 -10.13 -17.20 17.07
N ASP A 288 -9.20 -16.73 16.22
CA ASP A 288 -9.54 -15.99 14.99
C ASP A 288 -9.41 -16.87 13.73
N ARG A 289 -10.35 -17.82 13.57
CA ARG A 289 -10.36 -18.73 12.41
C ARG A 289 -10.50 -17.99 11.07
N ARG A 290 -11.20 -16.85 11.04
CA ARG A 290 -11.39 -16.05 9.82
C ARG A 290 -10.08 -15.45 9.34
N ALA A 291 -9.28 -14.85 10.23
CA ALA A 291 -7.95 -14.36 9.89
C ALA A 291 -7.03 -15.49 9.40
N SER A 292 -7.11 -16.66 10.03
CA SER A 292 -6.37 -17.84 9.60
C SER A 292 -6.72 -18.24 8.16
N ILE A 293 -8.01 -18.36 7.82
CA ILE A 293 -8.47 -18.70 6.47
C ILE A 293 -8.04 -17.64 5.46
N ALA A 294 -8.19 -16.36 5.79
CA ALA A 294 -7.79 -15.27 4.91
C ALA A 294 -6.30 -15.34 4.54
N ILE A 295 -5.42 -15.64 5.50
CA ILE A 295 -3.98 -15.82 5.23
C ILE A 295 -3.73 -17.02 4.30
N HIS A 296 -4.35 -18.18 4.55
CA HIS A 296 -4.17 -19.37 3.71
C HIS A 296 -4.63 -19.13 2.26
N VAL A 297 -5.82 -18.53 2.10
CA VAL A 297 -6.37 -18.23 0.77
C VAL A 297 -5.50 -17.21 0.05
N ALA A 298 -5.16 -16.10 0.72
CA ALA A 298 -4.37 -15.04 0.10
C ALA A 298 -2.98 -15.53 -0.31
N VAL A 299 -2.26 -16.28 0.53
CA VAL A 299 -0.91 -16.76 0.17
C VAL A 299 -0.95 -17.84 -0.92
N GLY A 300 -1.96 -18.71 -0.91
CA GLY A 300 -2.14 -19.73 -1.96
C GLY A 300 -2.39 -19.09 -3.32
N ILE A 301 -3.33 -18.14 -3.39
CA ILE A 301 -3.61 -17.37 -4.60
C ILE A 301 -2.37 -16.54 -5.00
N GLN A 302 -1.64 -15.95 -4.04
CA GLN A 302 -0.47 -15.14 -4.32
C GLN A 302 0.63 -15.92 -5.06
N ILE A 303 0.91 -17.16 -4.63
CA ILE A 303 1.90 -18.01 -5.28
C ILE A 303 1.45 -18.40 -6.69
N LEU A 304 0.19 -18.81 -6.86
CA LEU A 304 -0.36 -19.17 -8.17
C LEU A 304 -0.32 -18.00 -9.15
N LEU A 305 -0.67 -16.79 -8.70
CA LEU A 305 -0.60 -15.57 -9.51
C LEU A 305 0.84 -15.18 -9.83
N GLY A 306 1.80 -15.34 -8.91
CA GLY A 306 3.21 -15.10 -9.17
C GLY A 306 3.75 -16.00 -10.28
N ILE A 307 3.42 -17.30 -10.22
CA ILE A 307 3.77 -18.27 -11.28
C ILE A 307 3.10 -17.91 -12.60
N ALA A 308 1.79 -17.60 -12.58
CA ALA A 308 1.04 -17.22 -13.77
C ALA A 308 1.59 -15.93 -14.41
N THR A 309 2.04 -14.97 -13.60
CA THR A 309 2.66 -13.72 -14.07
C THR A 309 3.94 -14.02 -14.85
N VAL A 310 4.82 -14.89 -14.34
CA VAL A 310 6.04 -15.30 -15.04
C VAL A 310 5.72 -16.06 -16.33
N MET A 311 4.90 -17.10 -16.24
CA MET A 311 4.60 -17.99 -17.38
C MET A 311 3.86 -17.29 -18.52
N SER A 312 3.18 -16.18 -18.23
CA SER A 312 2.49 -15.38 -19.24
C SER A 312 3.34 -14.27 -19.84
N GLY A 313 4.60 -14.11 -19.42
CA GLY A 313 5.44 -12.99 -19.86
C GLY A 313 4.96 -11.64 -19.30
N VAL A 314 4.58 -11.62 -18.03
CA VAL A 314 4.09 -10.43 -17.31
C VAL A 314 2.85 -9.83 -17.98
N ARG A 315 1.90 -10.68 -18.38
CA ARG A 315 0.60 -10.18 -18.84
C ARG A 315 -0.05 -9.32 -17.78
N PHE A 316 -0.74 -8.28 -18.25
CA PHE A 316 -1.32 -7.24 -17.40
C PHE A 316 -2.23 -7.81 -16.30
N GLU A 317 -3.14 -8.72 -16.65
CA GLU A 317 -4.17 -9.23 -15.73
C GLU A 317 -3.58 -10.02 -14.54
N PRO A 318 -2.74 -11.07 -14.74
CA PRO A 318 -2.12 -11.77 -13.62
C PRO A 318 -1.16 -10.88 -12.83
N ALA A 319 -0.39 -9.99 -13.47
CA ALA A 319 0.54 -9.10 -12.79
C ALA A 319 -0.18 -8.11 -11.86
N LEU A 320 -1.23 -7.44 -12.36
CA LEU A 320 -2.03 -6.51 -11.55
C LEU A 320 -2.73 -7.25 -10.40
N THR A 321 -3.30 -8.42 -10.68
CA THR A 321 -4.00 -9.21 -9.65
C THR A 321 -3.02 -9.69 -8.58
N HIS A 322 -1.80 -10.08 -8.95
CA HIS A 322 -0.74 -10.49 -8.02
C HIS A 322 -0.39 -9.35 -7.04
N GLN A 323 -0.31 -8.12 -7.53
CA GLN A 323 -0.06 -6.95 -6.68
C GLN A 323 -1.23 -6.68 -5.70
N ILE A 324 -2.47 -6.76 -6.17
CA ILE A 324 -3.67 -6.55 -5.34
C ILE A 324 -3.78 -7.63 -4.25
N VAL A 325 -3.58 -8.90 -4.61
CA VAL A 325 -3.60 -10.01 -3.64
C VAL A 325 -2.45 -9.91 -2.64
N GLY A 326 -1.28 -9.39 -3.06
CA GLY A 326 -0.18 -9.08 -2.15
C GLY A 326 -0.58 -8.08 -1.06
N ALA A 327 -1.30 -7.01 -1.42
CA ALA A 327 -1.81 -6.05 -0.45
C ALA A 327 -2.88 -6.65 0.47
N LEU A 328 -3.78 -7.48 -0.07
CA LEU A 328 -4.76 -8.23 0.73
C LEU A 328 -4.09 -9.21 1.70
N LEU A 329 -2.98 -9.85 1.30
CA LEU A 329 -2.19 -10.71 2.16
C LEU A 329 -1.58 -9.91 3.32
N VAL A 330 -1.10 -8.68 3.10
CA VAL A 330 -0.63 -7.80 4.19
C VAL A 330 -1.76 -7.47 5.17
N ALA A 331 -2.95 -7.12 4.67
CA ALA A 331 -4.11 -6.88 5.52
C ALA A 331 -4.51 -8.13 6.34
N ALA A 332 -4.51 -9.31 5.72
CA ALA A 332 -4.79 -10.58 6.38
C ALA A 332 -3.72 -10.93 7.43
N ALA A 333 -2.44 -10.72 7.11
CA ALA A 333 -1.31 -10.95 8.02
C ALA A 333 -1.36 -10.01 9.23
N ALA A 334 -1.67 -8.72 9.02
CA ALA A 334 -1.87 -7.76 10.10
C ALA A 334 -3.03 -8.18 11.01
N ALA A 335 -4.15 -8.66 10.45
CA ALA A 335 -5.27 -9.19 11.23
C ALA A 335 -4.90 -10.46 12.02
N GLY A 336 -4.12 -11.38 11.43
CA GLY A 336 -3.64 -12.58 12.11
C GLY A 336 -2.65 -12.27 13.23
N ALA A 337 -1.74 -11.32 13.00
CA ALA A 337 -0.79 -10.84 14.00
C ALA A 337 -1.50 -10.16 15.17
N HIS A 338 -2.50 -9.33 14.86
CA HIS A 338 -3.37 -8.71 15.87
C HIS A 338 -4.07 -9.76 16.73
N ALA A 339 -4.63 -10.81 16.10
CA ALA A 339 -5.30 -11.89 16.80
C ALA A 339 -4.36 -12.64 17.76
N ALA A 340 -3.18 -13.03 17.29
CA ALA A 340 -2.19 -13.74 18.10
C ALA A 340 -1.69 -12.89 19.30
N GLY A 341 -1.73 -11.56 19.16
CA GLY A 341 -1.31 -10.58 20.15
C GLY A 341 -2.38 -10.15 21.16
N ARG A 342 -3.62 -10.63 21.03
CA ARG A 342 -4.71 -10.25 21.94
C ARG A 342 -4.35 -10.61 23.38
N ARG A 343 -4.72 -9.71 24.29
CA ARG A 343 -4.54 -9.88 25.73
C ARG A 343 -5.90 -10.28 26.33
N ALA A 344 -5.87 -11.28 27.21
CA ALA A 344 -6.98 -11.57 28.11
C ALA A 344 -7.09 -10.45 29.16
#